data_AF-A0A534ZFK5-F1
#
_entry.id   AF-A0A534ZFK5-F1
#
_cell.length_a   1.000
_cell.length_b   1.000
_cell.length_c   1.000
_cell.angle_alpha   90.00
_cell.angle_beta   90.00
_cell.angle_gamma   90.00
#
_symmetry.space_group_name_H-M   'P 1'
#
loop_
_entity.id
_entity.type
_entity.pdbx_description
1 polymer ?
#
loop_
_entity_poly.entity_id
_entity_poly.type
_entity_poly.pdbx_seq_one_letter_code
_entity_poly.pdbx_strand_id
1 'polypeptide(L)'
;MATNRKSVEGRSGRSELVRLDSVSMDEDDEILPDFEAEVDGRRVWVTAVLERTAVIEPAPGEPKVLVNRRRLMVDPRHLRVRHLASKEAARRGREAARKLRLQEQQSSAA
;
A
#
# COMPACT_ATOMS: atom_id res chain seq x y z
N MET A 1 -38.46 23.54 3.96
CA MET A 1 -37.19 23.05 3.37
C MET A 1 -36.91 21.66 3.91
N ALA A 2 -37.20 20.62 3.13
CA ALA A 2 -36.97 19.24 3.54
C ALA A 2 -35.53 18.85 3.18
N THR A 3 -34.70 18.59 4.20
CA THR A 3 -33.32 18.16 4.00
C THR A 3 -33.30 16.68 3.61
N ASN A 4 -33.15 16.45 2.31
CA ASN A 4 -32.99 15.14 1.70
C ASN A 4 -31.61 14.56 2.09
N ARG A 5 -31.48 13.98 3.28
CA ARG A 5 -30.30 13.19 3.65
C ARG A 5 -30.41 11.83 2.96
N LYS A 6 -29.82 11.74 1.78
CA LYS A 6 -29.60 10.50 1.03
C LYS A 6 -28.74 9.58 1.89
N SER A 7 -29.36 8.67 2.61
CA SER A 7 -28.71 7.53 3.24
C SER A 7 -28.01 6.75 2.14
N VAL A 8 -26.68 6.76 2.14
CA VAL A 8 -25.89 5.88 1.29
C VAL A 8 -25.95 4.49 1.93
N GLU A 9 -27.07 3.80 1.74
CA GLU A 9 -27.14 2.34 1.84
C GLU A 9 -26.24 1.77 0.74
N GLY A 10 -24.95 1.69 1.03
CA GLY A 10 -24.03 0.87 0.27
C GLY A 10 -24.25 -0.59 0.65
N ARG A 11 -25.31 -1.22 0.13
CA ARG A 11 -25.37 -2.68 -0.01
C ARG A 11 -24.33 -3.08 -1.06
N SER A 12 -23.05 -3.03 -0.68
CA SER A 12 -22.01 -3.66 -1.48
C SER A 12 -22.19 -5.15 -1.28
N GLY A 13 -22.51 -5.88 -2.36
CA GLY A 13 -22.71 -7.33 -2.33
C GLY A 13 -21.57 -7.99 -1.57
N ARG A 14 -21.88 -9.03 -0.79
CA ARG A 14 -20.96 -9.72 0.14
C ARG A 14 -19.64 -10.13 -0.53
N SER A 15 -18.73 -9.19 -0.71
CA SER A 15 -17.31 -9.46 -0.91
C SER A 15 -16.85 -10.00 0.42
N GLU A 16 -16.22 -11.17 0.42
CA GLU A 16 -15.52 -11.63 1.61
C GLU A 16 -14.40 -10.63 1.90
N LEU A 17 -14.65 -9.74 2.87
CA LEU A 17 -13.64 -8.82 3.34
C LEU A 17 -12.51 -9.66 3.96
N VAL A 18 -11.29 -9.36 3.57
CA VAL A 18 -10.09 -10.03 4.10
C VAL A 18 -9.31 -9.07 4.98
N ARG A 19 -8.48 -9.60 5.87
CA ARG A 19 -7.56 -8.75 6.63
C ARG A 19 -6.46 -8.22 5.72
N LEU A 20 -6.14 -6.94 5.84
CA LEU A 20 -5.08 -6.30 5.05
C LEU A 20 -3.68 -6.92 5.28
N ASP A 21 -3.45 -7.59 6.42
CA ASP A 21 -2.21 -8.33 6.69
C ASP A 21 -2.15 -9.72 6.03
N SER A 22 -3.28 -10.26 5.57
CA SER A 22 -3.34 -11.56 4.88
C SER A 22 -3.14 -11.47 3.38
N VAL A 23 -3.09 -10.26 2.83
CA VAL A 23 -2.80 -10.01 1.42
C VAL A 23 -1.33 -10.33 1.17
N SER A 24 -1.07 -11.40 0.41
CA SER A 24 0.27 -11.80 0.00
C SER A 24 0.85 -10.77 -0.98
N MET A 25 2.08 -10.36 -0.74
CA MET A 25 2.83 -9.37 -1.51
C MET A 25 4.29 -9.81 -1.61
N ASP A 26 4.94 -9.50 -2.72
CA ASP A 26 6.39 -9.68 -2.85
C ASP A 26 7.13 -8.60 -2.04
N GLU A 27 8.41 -8.83 -1.71
CA GLU A 27 9.22 -7.89 -0.90
C GLU A 27 9.33 -6.49 -1.53
N ASP A 28 9.25 -6.41 -2.86
CA ASP A 28 9.32 -5.17 -3.62
C ASP A 28 7.94 -4.59 -3.97
N ASP A 29 6.84 -5.13 -3.42
CA ASP A 29 5.50 -4.63 -3.70
C ASP A 29 5.02 -3.63 -2.64
N GLU A 30 4.28 -2.62 -3.08
CA GLU A 30 3.59 -1.65 -2.23
C GLU A 30 2.10 -1.60 -2.57
N ILE A 31 1.23 -1.64 -1.54
CA ILE A 31 -0.19 -1.32 -1.70
C ILE A 31 -0.33 0.18 -1.81
N LEU A 32 -0.95 0.65 -2.88
CA LEU A 32 -1.24 2.05 -3.09
C LEU A 32 -2.38 2.50 -2.17
N PRO A 33 -2.34 3.74 -1.65
CA PRO A 33 -3.43 4.31 -0.87
C PRO A 33 -4.66 4.62 -1.74
N ASP A 34 -5.64 5.29 -1.16
CA ASP A 34 -6.87 5.76 -1.82
C ASP A 34 -7.88 4.63 -2.09
N PHE A 35 -8.18 3.87 -1.04
CA PHE A 35 -9.19 2.82 -1.05
C PHE A 35 -9.95 2.76 0.27
N GLU A 36 -11.10 2.11 0.23
CA GLU A 36 -11.96 1.94 1.39
C GLU A 36 -11.62 0.68 2.18
N ALA A 37 -11.68 0.79 3.50
CA ALA A 37 -11.54 -0.32 4.43
C ALA A 37 -12.59 -0.25 5.54
N GLU A 38 -12.65 -1.30 6.34
CA GLU A 38 -13.45 -1.37 7.55
C GLU A 38 -12.56 -1.62 8.77
N VAL A 39 -12.79 -0.85 9.84
CA VAL A 39 -12.17 -1.02 11.15
C VAL A 39 -13.27 -1.06 12.20
N ASP A 40 -13.32 -2.13 12.99
CA ASP A 40 -14.31 -2.33 14.06
C ASP A 40 -15.78 -2.09 13.59
N GLY A 41 -16.13 -2.55 12.39
CA GLY A 41 -17.48 -2.38 11.81
C GLY A 41 -17.73 -1.01 11.16
N ARG A 42 -16.74 -0.12 11.11
CA ARG A 42 -16.86 1.23 10.54
C ARG A 42 -16.08 1.37 9.25
N ARG A 43 -16.71 1.93 8.22
CA ARG A 43 -16.07 2.27 6.94
C ARG A 43 -15.14 3.47 7.13
N VAL A 44 -13.93 3.37 6.61
CA VAL A 44 -12.86 4.37 6.72
C VAL A 44 -12.09 4.48 5.40
N TRP A 45 -11.43 5.61 5.17
CA TRP A 45 -10.59 5.80 4.00
C TRP A 45 -9.12 5.52 4.33
N VAL A 46 -8.44 4.71 3.53
CA VAL A 46 -7.00 4.45 3.69
C VAL A 46 -6.20 5.44 2.87
N THR A 47 -5.39 6.25 3.55
CA THR A 47 -4.60 7.34 2.95
C THR A 47 -3.12 7.03 2.82
N ALA A 48 -2.62 6.03 3.56
CA ALA A 48 -1.27 5.49 3.41
C ALA A 48 -1.23 4.06 3.94
N VAL A 49 -0.44 3.19 3.29
CA VAL A 49 -0.17 1.83 3.75
C VAL A 49 1.31 1.72 4.08
N LEU A 50 1.61 1.26 5.29
CA LEU A 50 2.96 1.00 5.79
C LEU A 50 3.16 -0.51 5.97
N GLU A 51 4.35 -0.94 6.36
CA GLU A 51 4.64 -2.38 6.54
C GLU A 51 3.68 -3.07 7.52
N ARG A 52 3.43 -2.47 8.68
CA ARG A 52 2.62 -3.07 9.77
C ARG A 52 1.34 -2.31 10.09
N THR A 53 1.24 -1.08 9.60
CA THR A 53 0.17 -0.14 9.95
C THR A 53 -0.34 0.54 8.70
N ALA A 54 -1.46 1.23 8.81
CA ALA A 54 -1.99 2.10 7.78
C ALA A 54 -2.52 3.38 8.41
N VAL A 55 -2.49 4.46 7.65
CA VAL A 55 -3.07 5.75 8.05
C VAL A 55 -4.47 5.81 7.47
N ILE A 56 -5.46 5.92 8.35
CA ILE A 56 -6.86 6.04 7.98
C ILE A 56 -7.38 7.44 8.26
N GLU A 57 -8.39 7.83 7.48
CA GLU A 57 -9.25 8.98 7.72
C GLU A 57 -10.66 8.43 8.02
N PRO A 58 -11.14 8.50 9.29
CA PRO A 58 -12.42 7.91 9.67
C PRO A 58 -13.62 8.57 8.97
N ALA A 59 -13.57 9.89 8.81
CA ALA A 59 -14.50 10.67 8.02
C ALA A 59 -13.78 11.91 7.47
N PRO A 60 -14.29 12.54 6.39
CA PRO A 60 -13.68 13.73 5.81
C PRO A 60 -13.45 14.84 6.85
N GLY A 61 -12.20 15.24 7.01
CA GLY A 61 -11.83 16.30 7.96
C GLY A 61 -11.69 15.86 9.42
N GLU A 62 -11.95 14.59 9.73
CA GLU A 62 -11.56 14.02 11.03
C GLU A 62 -10.05 13.77 11.08
N PRO A 63 -9.43 13.81 12.28
CA PRO A 63 -8.00 13.54 12.43
C PRO A 63 -7.63 12.16 11.86
N LYS A 64 -6.52 12.11 11.11
CA LYS A 64 -5.98 10.85 10.61
C LYS A 64 -5.45 10.00 11.77
N VAL A 65 -5.72 8.71 11.72
CA VAL A 65 -5.37 7.75 12.77
C VAL A 65 -4.51 6.64 12.20
N LEU A 66 -3.51 6.21 12.96
CA LEU A 66 -2.66 5.09 12.58
C LEU A 66 -3.23 3.79 13.18
N VAL A 67 -3.53 2.81 12.33
CA VAL A 67 -4.16 1.55 12.72
C VAL A 67 -3.30 0.37 12.28
N ASN A 68 -3.26 -0.68 13.08
CA ASN A 68 -2.56 -1.91 12.71
C ASN A 68 -3.29 -2.64 11.57
N ARG A 69 -2.55 -3.12 10.56
CA ARG A 69 -3.11 -3.82 9.38
C ARG A 69 -3.98 -5.02 9.73
N ARG A 70 -3.71 -5.68 10.87
CA ARG A 70 -4.52 -6.82 11.38
C ARG A 70 -5.97 -6.45 11.71
N ARG A 71 -6.25 -5.17 11.95
CA ARG A 71 -7.58 -4.65 12.28
C ARG A 71 -8.34 -4.12 11.08
N LEU A 72 -7.69 -4.04 9.91
CA LEU A 72 -8.26 -3.50 8.69
C LEU A 72 -8.83 -4.63 7.84
N MET A 73 -10.13 -4.57 7.60
CA MET A 73 -10.85 -5.44 6.68
C MET A 73 -11.01 -4.72 5.35
N VAL A 74 -10.67 -5.37 4.23
CA VAL A 74 -10.63 -4.74 2.89
C VAL A 74 -11.26 -5.64 1.84
N ASP A 75 -11.85 -5.04 0.80
CA ASP A 75 -12.21 -5.78 -0.41
C ASP A 75 -10.94 -5.94 -1.27
N PRO A 76 -10.45 -7.17 -1.51
CA PRO A 76 -9.25 -7.39 -2.32
C PRO A 76 -9.32 -6.75 -3.71
N ARG A 77 -10.52 -6.62 -4.27
CA ARG A 77 -10.73 -6.07 -5.61
C ARG A 77 -10.51 -4.56 -5.68
N HIS A 78 -10.46 -3.88 -4.55
CA HIS A 78 -10.15 -2.45 -4.45
C HIS A 78 -8.67 -2.17 -4.19
N LEU A 79 -7.87 -3.21 -3.90
CA LEU A 79 -6.45 -3.04 -3.65
C LEU A 79 -5.71 -2.89 -4.97
N ARG A 80 -4.86 -1.86 -5.02
CA ARG A 80 -3.92 -1.63 -6.12
C ARG A 80 -2.52 -1.85 -5.59
N VAL A 81 -1.74 -2.67 -6.28
CA VAL A 81 -0.34 -2.97 -5.92
C VAL A 81 0.59 -2.40 -6.97
N ARG A 82 1.70 -1.83 -6.53
CA ARG A 82 2.77 -1.33 -7.38
C ARG A 82 4.07 -2.04 -7.01
N HIS A 83 4.73 -2.60 -8.02
CA HIS A 83 6.07 -3.17 -7.88
C HIS A 83 7.16 -2.09 -7.93
N LEU A 84 8.08 -2.10 -6.97
CA LEU A 84 9.22 -1.19 -6.84
C LEU A 84 10.44 -1.69 -7.62
N ALA A 85 10.32 -1.82 -8.95
CA ALA A 85 11.46 -2.20 -9.81
C ALA A 85 12.69 -1.27 -9.67
N SER A 86 12.50 -0.04 -9.17
CA SER A 86 13.55 0.98 -9.07
C SER A 86 14.68 0.64 -8.08
N LYS A 87 14.44 -0.17 -7.04
CA LYS A 87 15.51 -0.55 -6.10
C LYS A 87 16.44 -1.59 -6.69
N GLU A 88 15.89 -2.59 -7.36
CA GLU A 88 16.68 -3.68 -7.93
C GLU A 88 17.45 -3.24 -9.18
N ALA A 89 16.83 -2.44 -10.06
CA ALA A 89 17.52 -1.86 -11.20
C ALA A 89 18.66 -0.92 -10.77
N ALA A 90 18.44 -0.09 -9.74
CA ALA A 90 19.49 0.77 -9.19
C ALA A 90 20.60 -0.03 -8.50
N ARG A 91 20.28 -1.10 -7.76
CA ARG A 91 21.26 -2.02 -7.17
C ARG A 91 22.14 -2.65 -8.26
N ARG A 92 21.51 -3.22 -9.28
CA ARG A 92 22.20 -3.87 -10.41
C ARG A 92 23.08 -2.89 -11.17
N GLY A 93 22.61 -1.66 -11.41
CA GLY A 93 23.40 -0.60 -12.02
C GLY A 93 24.66 -0.24 -11.22
N ARG A 94 24.55 -0.13 -9.89
CA ARG A 94 25.71 0.13 -9.02
C ARG A 94 26.72 -1.02 -9.02
N GLU A 95 26.24 -2.26 -8.97
CA GLU A 95 27.11 -3.44 -9.02
C GLU A 95 27.83 -3.59 -10.35
N ALA A 96 27.13 -3.34 -11.47
CA ALA A 96 27.74 -3.32 -12.80
C ALA A 96 28.83 -2.24 -12.89
N ALA A 97 28.55 -1.03 -12.41
CA ALA A 97 29.54 0.05 -12.38
C ALA A 97 30.75 -0.25 -11.48
N ARG A 98 30.55 -0.95 -10.35
CA ARG A 98 31.67 -1.41 -9.50
C ARG A 98 32.55 -2.43 -10.22
N LYS A 99 31.95 -3.43 -10.89
CA LYS A 99 32.70 -4.44 -11.65
C LYS A 99 33.50 -3.82 -12.79
N LEU A 100 32.91 -2.87 -13.52
CA LEU A 100 33.59 -2.16 -14.61
C LEU A 100 34.84 -1.42 -14.10
N ARG A 101 34.70 -0.64 -13.01
CA ARG A 101 35.84 0.07 -12.41
C ARG A 101 36.94 -0.86 -11.91
N LEU A 102 36.56 -2.01 -11.34
CA LEU A 102 37.53 -3.00 -10.85
C LEU A 102 38.31 -3.64 -12.01
N GLN A 103 37.62 -3.92 -13.13
CA GLN A 103 38.26 -4.37 -14.37
C GLN A 103 39.21 -3.31 -14.93
N GLU A 104 38.76 -2.05 -15.04
CA GLU A 104 39.58 -0.94 -15.53
C GLU A 104 40.87 -0.78 -14.71
N GLN A 105 40.77 -0.87 -13.37
CA GLN A 105 41.93 -0.82 -12.46
C GLN A 105 42.88 -2.01 -12.62
N GLN A 106 42.35 -3.22 -12.84
CA GLN A 106 43.19 -4.40 -13.10
C GLN A 106 43.89 -4.31 -14.46
N SER A 107 43.22 -3.80 -15.49
CA SER A 107 43.80 -3.63 -16.83
C SER A 107 44.80 -2.47 -16.92
N SER A 108 44.79 -1.51 -16.00
CA SER A 108 45.74 -0.39 -15.94
C SER A 108 46.92 -0.63 -15.00
N ALA A 109 46.93 -1.76 -14.28
CA ALA A 109 48.01 -2.19 -13.40
C ALA A 109 48.84 -3.38 -13.97
N ALA A 110 48.54 -3.81 -15.20
CA ALA A 110 49.27 -4.83 -15.97
C ALA A 110 50.05 -4.18 -17.11
#